data_AF-A0A1G9M203-F1
#
_entry.id   AF-A0A1G9M203-F1
#
_cell.length_a   1.000
_cell.length_b   1.000
_cell.length_c   1.000
_cell.angle_alpha   90.00
_cell.angle_beta   90.00
_cell.angle_gamma   90.00
#
_symmetry.space_group_name_H-M   'P 1'
#
loop_
_entity.id
_entity.type
_entity.pdbx_description
1 polymer ?
#
loop_
_entity_poly.entity_id
_entity_poly.type
_entity_poly.pdbx_seq_one_letter_code
_entity_poly.pdbx_strand_id
1 'polypeptide(L)'
;MLLFDRVRTLSIPLFLVVLMMLSLAPLAPASAAPLKTPPVPTVNGMTKVGYTLTAVPGTWGPAPVTLKYQWKANGVVIVGATAATYKLAATQAGKALTVTVTGTKTGYTTAAKTSTPTAAIAAGSLGPAPVPTITGMTKVGYTLTAVPGTWGPAPVTLKYQWKANGVVIVGATAATYKLAAAQAGKALTVTVTATKTGYTTAAKTSAGTAAVTPAGPGVDVSWPQCGKPLPKGQSFAIIGVNNGLANNTNSCLATQLSWAATSTGGTGQPLVALYVNTGNPGTAGSWWPTSNTYAGKTVANPYGQCTKGSVGSACSYMYGYAKAYDDATIRGVKNPASYTWWLDVETENSWSTNKAANRADLEGMAAYFASIGAKTGLYSTGYQWAQVVGAVPSTSNLYAQRSWLAGGSSLQNASSMCSAAPLTGGGKVTMTQYISGGFDYNKSCI
;
A
#
# COMPACT_ATOMS: atom_id res chain seq x y z
N MET A 1 2.00 -102.65 -32.53
CA MET A 1 0.98 -101.72 -31.99
C MET A 1 0.44 -100.96 -33.19
N LEU A 2 -0.36 -101.66 -34.02
CA LEU A 2 -1.83 -101.51 -34.15
C LEU A 2 -2.18 -100.17 -34.84
N LEU A 3 -2.86 -100.08 -35.99
CA LEU A 3 -3.50 -101.06 -36.86
C LEU A 3 -4.01 -100.28 -38.11
N PHE A 4 -3.77 -100.77 -39.34
CA PHE A 4 -4.66 -100.83 -40.53
C PHE A 4 -5.28 -99.51 -41.09
N ASP A 5 -5.59 -99.29 -42.36
CA ASP A 5 -5.83 -100.09 -43.57
C ASP A 5 -5.63 -99.11 -44.77
N ARG A 6 -4.97 -99.46 -45.89
CA ARG A 6 -5.55 -100.10 -47.11
C ARG A 6 -6.64 -99.20 -47.72
N VAL A 7 -6.55 -98.72 -48.97
CA VAL A 7 -7.02 -99.44 -50.17
C VAL A 7 -6.98 -98.52 -51.42
N ARG A 8 -6.36 -99.03 -52.51
CA ARG A 8 -6.75 -99.03 -53.94
C ARG A 8 -6.77 -97.78 -54.86
N THR A 9 -5.89 -97.91 -55.88
CA THR A 9 -6.08 -97.88 -57.35
C THR A 9 -6.74 -96.71 -58.09
N LEU A 10 -5.92 -96.18 -59.02
CA LEU A 10 -6.16 -95.97 -60.47
C LEU A 10 -7.37 -95.13 -60.92
N SER A 11 -7.11 -93.98 -61.55
CA SER A 11 -7.10 -93.81 -63.03
C SER A 11 -7.54 -92.43 -63.54
N ILE A 12 -6.70 -91.89 -64.44
CA ILE A 12 -6.99 -91.13 -65.68
C ILE A 12 -7.21 -89.59 -65.56
N PRO A 13 -6.74 -88.80 -66.56
CA PRO A 13 -5.91 -87.62 -66.30
C PRO A 13 -6.49 -86.28 -66.85
N LEU A 14 -5.63 -85.25 -66.72
CA LEU A 14 -5.54 -84.02 -67.52
C LEU A 14 -6.35 -82.81 -67.00
N PHE A 15 -5.65 -81.80 -66.47
CA PHE A 15 -5.72 -80.38 -66.89
C PHE A 15 -4.71 -79.51 -66.11
N LEU A 16 -3.78 -78.91 -66.87
CA LEU A 16 -3.17 -77.56 -66.75
C LEU A 16 -3.19 -76.82 -65.39
N VAL A 17 -2.01 -76.49 -64.83
CA VAL A 17 -1.59 -75.12 -64.43
C VAL A 17 -0.06 -75.07 -64.40
N VAL A 18 0.53 -74.26 -65.29
CA VAL A 18 1.95 -73.85 -65.22
C VAL A 18 2.05 -72.68 -64.25
N LEU A 19 2.68 -72.87 -63.09
CA LEU A 19 3.04 -71.78 -62.19
C LEU A 19 4.51 -71.39 -62.43
N MET A 20 4.72 -70.39 -63.27
CA MET A 20 6.03 -69.83 -63.58
C MET A 20 6.45 -68.90 -62.44
N MET A 21 7.31 -69.38 -61.53
CA MET A 21 7.98 -68.50 -60.56
C MET A 21 9.09 -67.72 -61.28
N LEU A 22 8.78 -66.48 -61.71
CA LEU A 22 9.79 -65.53 -62.17
C LEU A 22 10.63 -65.05 -60.98
N SER A 23 11.91 -65.40 -60.98
CA SER A 23 12.94 -64.72 -60.21
C SER A 23 13.05 -63.27 -60.72
N LEU A 24 12.55 -62.31 -59.94
CA LEU A 24 12.80 -60.90 -60.16
C LEU A 24 14.26 -60.60 -59.76
N ALA A 25 15.13 -60.41 -60.75
CA ALA A 25 16.39 -59.72 -60.53
C ALA A 25 16.10 -58.32 -59.97
N PRO A 26 16.77 -57.85 -58.90
CA PRO A 26 16.58 -56.50 -58.41
C PRO A 26 17.00 -55.50 -59.50
N LEU A 27 16.03 -54.72 -59.99
CA LEU A 27 16.29 -53.58 -60.86
C LEU A 27 17.27 -52.65 -60.15
N ALA A 28 18.38 -52.31 -60.82
CA ALA A 28 19.25 -51.23 -60.37
C ALA A 28 18.39 -49.96 -60.16
N PRO A 29 18.51 -49.23 -59.03
CA PRO A 29 17.71 -48.06 -58.80
C PRO A 29 17.93 -47.06 -59.95
N ALA A 30 16.85 -46.67 -60.62
CA ALA A 30 16.89 -45.65 -61.65
C ALA A 30 17.53 -44.37 -61.08
N SER A 31 18.59 -43.87 -61.72
CA SER A 31 19.26 -42.64 -61.29
C SER A 31 18.28 -41.47 -61.35
N ALA A 32 17.98 -40.88 -60.19
CA ALA A 32 17.07 -39.74 -60.11
C ALA A 32 17.64 -38.51 -60.86
N ALA A 33 16.78 -37.78 -61.56
CA ALA A 33 17.19 -36.59 -62.32
C ALA A 33 17.49 -35.40 -61.37
N PRO A 34 18.42 -34.49 -61.71
CA PRO A 34 18.63 -33.30 -60.88
C PRO A 34 17.51 -32.28 -61.04
N LEU A 35 17.14 -31.59 -59.95
CA LEU A 35 16.36 -30.35 -60.04
C LEU A 35 17.17 -29.26 -60.74
N LYS A 36 16.50 -28.29 -61.36
CA LYS A 36 17.14 -27.05 -61.83
C LYS A 36 17.85 -26.39 -60.64
N THR A 37 19.08 -25.92 -60.85
CA THR A 37 19.86 -25.22 -59.82
C THR A 37 19.00 -24.15 -59.14
N PRO A 38 18.69 -24.30 -57.83
CA PRO A 38 17.76 -23.39 -57.17
C PRO A 38 18.40 -22.01 -56.95
N PRO A 39 17.62 -20.92 -57.11
CA PRO A 39 18.11 -19.58 -56.79
C PRO A 39 18.38 -19.43 -55.28
N VAL A 40 19.24 -18.48 -54.92
CA VAL A 40 19.46 -18.11 -53.50
C VAL A 40 18.15 -17.48 -52.98
N PRO A 41 17.51 -18.04 -51.94
CA PRO A 41 16.32 -17.43 -51.36
C PRO A 41 16.63 -16.06 -50.76
N THR A 42 15.69 -15.12 -50.86
CA THR A 42 15.77 -13.84 -50.14
C THR A 42 14.85 -13.86 -48.92
N VAL A 43 15.10 -12.96 -47.97
CA VAL A 43 14.30 -12.81 -46.75
C VAL A 43 13.77 -11.39 -46.68
N ASN A 44 12.45 -11.24 -46.67
CA ASN A 44 11.77 -9.95 -46.55
C ASN A 44 11.25 -9.74 -45.12
N GLY A 45 11.09 -8.47 -44.72
CA GLY A 45 10.55 -8.08 -43.41
C GLY A 45 11.55 -7.30 -42.56
N MET A 46 11.07 -6.78 -41.43
CA MET A 46 11.89 -6.00 -40.50
C MET A 46 12.60 -6.92 -39.49
N THR A 47 13.93 -6.81 -39.37
CA THR A 47 14.73 -7.56 -38.40
C THR A 47 14.62 -6.96 -36.99
N LYS A 48 13.43 -7.05 -36.40
CA LYS A 48 13.12 -6.52 -35.07
C LYS A 48 12.19 -7.47 -34.30
N VAL A 49 12.45 -7.68 -33.00
CA VAL A 49 11.61 -8.58 -32.17
C VAL A 49 10.13 -8.20 -32.28
N GLY A 50 9.28 -9.20 -32.46
CA GLY A 50 7.84 -9.06 -32.64
C GLY A 50 7.37 -8.98 -34.10
N TYR A 51 8.26 -8.68 -35.04
CA TYR A 51 7.97 -8.67 -36.48
C TYR A 51 8.12 -10.07 -37.09
N THR A 52 7.58 -10.25 -38.29
CA THR A 52 7.65 -11.50 -39.06
C THR A 52 8.57 -11.32 -40.26
N LEU A 53 9.47 -12.29 -40.45
CA LEU A 53 10.26 -12.44 -41.67
C LEU A 53 9.56 -13.44 -42.61
N THR A 54 9.69 -13.22 -43.90
CA THR A 54 9.12 -14.07 -44.95
C THR A 54 10.21 -14.52 -45.91
N ALA A 55 10.34 -15.83 -46.08
CA ALA A 55 11.25 -16.44 -47.04
C ALA A 55 10.66 -16.34 -48.45
N VAL A 56 11.46 -15.88 -49.40
CA VAL A 56 11.12 -15.83 -50.83
C VAL A 56 12.00 -16.86 -51.54
N PRO A 57 11.47 -18.06 -51.87
CA PRO A 57 12.29 -19.18 -52.33
C PRO A 57 12.77 -19.07 -53.78
N GLY A 58 12.26 -18.09 -54.55
CA GLY A 58 12.45 -17.99 -55.99
C GLY A 58 11.75 -19.12 -56.77
N THR A 59 12.09 -19.28 -58.05
CA THR A 59 11.47 -20.29 -58.92
C THR A 59 12.23 -21.62 -58.87
N TRP A 60 11.53 -22.69 -58.53
CA TRP A 60 12.05 -24.07 -58.52
C TRP A 60 11.49 -24.86 -59.69
N GLY A 61 12.30 -25.74 -60.27
CA GLY A 61 11.86 -26.56 -61.39
C GLY A 61 12.70 -27.82 -61.60
N PRO A 62 12.27 -28.72 -62.50
CA PRO A 62 11.01 -28.66 -63.26
C PRO A 62 9.77 -28.81 -62.36
N ALA A 63 8.72 -28.02 -62.60
CA ALA A 63 7.51 -28.02 -61.75
C ALA A 63 6.70 -29.34 -61.87
N PRO A 64 5.85 -29.68 -60.88
CA PRO A 64 5.76 -29.07 -59.55
C PRO A 64 6.91 -29.51 -58.61
N VAL A 65 7.30 -28.65 -57.66
CA VAL A 65 8.31 -28.93 -56.62
C VAL A 65 7.71 -28.60 -55.25
N THR A 66 7.78 -29.53 -54.30
CA THR A 66 7.36 -29.30 -52.91
C THR A 66 8.49 -28.63 -52.14
N LEU A 67 8.20 -27.54 -51.43
CA LEU A 67 9.19 -26.78 -50.66
C LEU A 67 9.02 -26.99 -49.16
N LYS A 68 10.15 -27.17 -48.46
CA LYS A 68 10.25 -27.14 -46.99
C LYS A 68 11.23 -26.04 -46.57
N TYR A 69 10.94 -25.40 -45.44
CA TYR A 69 11.76 -24.33 -44.89
C TYR A 69 12.40 -24.79 -43.59
N GLN A 70 13.57 -24.24 -43.28
CA GLN A 70 14.17 -24.34 -41.95
C GLN A 70 14.91 -23.05 -41.64
N TRP A 71 14.44 -22.31 -40.64
CA TRP A 71 15.12 -21.11 -40.16
C TRP A 71 16.26 -21.48 -39.20
N LYS A 72 17.33 -20.69 -39.25
CA LYS A 72 18.50 -20.79 -38.37
C LYS A 72 18.85 -19.40 -37.84
N ALA A 73 19.31 -19.32 -36.60
CA ALA A 73 19.85 -18.11 -35.99
C ALA A 73 21.35 -18.30 -35.75
N ASN A 74 22.20 -17.43 -36.33
CA ASN A 74 23.66 -17.58 -36.33
C ASN A 74 24.13 -19.01 -36.69
N GLY A 75 23.53 -19.60 -37.72
CA GLY A 75 23.85 -20.96 -38.18
C GLY A 75 23.24 -22.11 -37.38
N VAL A 76 22.65 -21.85 -36.21
CA VAL A 76 22.00 -22.87 -35.37
C VAL A 76 20.52 -23.02 -35.72
N VAL A 77 20.05 -24.25 -35.88
CA VAL A 77 18.65 -24.56 -36.20
C VAL A 77 17.71 -24.01 -35.12
N ILE A 78 16.69 -23.27 -35.56
CA ILE A 78 15.57 -22.90 -34.71
C ILE A 78 14.55 -24.04 -34.78
N VAL A 79 14.47 -24.83 -33.71
CA VAL A 79 13.56 -25.98 -33.63
C VAL A 79 12.12 -25.55 -33.92
N GLY A 80 11.44 -26.28 -34.82
CA GLY A 80 10.05 -26.03 -35.20
C GLY A 80 9.83 -24.87 -36.17
N ALA A 81 10.86 -24.09 -36.53
CA ALA A 81 10.74 -22.99 -37.48
C ALA A 81 10.80 -23.50 -38.93
N THR A 82 9.74 -24.16 -39.38
CA THR A 82 9.66 -24.83 -40.69
C THR A 82 8.68 -24.20 -41.68
N ALA A 83 8.02 -23.10 -41.30
CA ALA A 83 7.12 -22.35 -42.16
C ALA A 83 7.88 -21.36 -43.06
N ALA A 84 7.23 -20.93 -44.15
CA ALA A 84 7.75 -19.87 -45.04
C ALA A 84 7.91 -18.53 -44.31
N THR A 85 7.20 -18.32 -43.21
CA THR A 85 7.29 -17.13 -42.36
C THR A 85 7.82 -17.49 -40.97
N TYR A 86 8.48 -16.54 -40.31
CA TYR A 86 8.98 -16.71 -38.96
C TYR A 86 8.84 -15.42 -38.14
N LYS A 87 8.08 -15.50 -37.04
CA LYS A 87 7.90 -14.39 -36.09
C LYS A 87 9.10 -14.33 -35.14
N LEU A 88 9.80 -13.19 -35.15
CA LEU A 88 11.00 -12.96 -34.38
C LEU A 88 10.67 -12.89 -32.88
N ALA A 89 11.24 -13.79 -32.08
CA ALA A 89 11.11 -13.78 -30.63
C ALA A 89 12.32 -13.11 -29.95
N ALA A 90 12.18 -12.84 -28.65
CA ALA A 90 13.21 -12.16 -27.86
C ALA A 90 14.55 -12.93 -27.84
N THR A 91 14.53 -14.25 -27.94
CA THR A 91 15.72 -15.11 -27.91
C THR A 91 16.57 -15.02 -29.18
N GLN A 92 16.06 -14.36 -30.23
CA GLN A 92 16.79 -14.08 -31.46
C GLN A 92 17.34 -12.65 -31.51
N ALA A 93 17.10 -11.81 -30.51
CA ALA A 93 17.69 -10.46 -30.44
C ALA A 93 19.23 -10.54 -30.57
N GLY A 94 19.80 -9.67 -31.39
CA GLY A 94 21.23 -9.61 -31.71
C GLY A 94 21.73 -10.67 -32.70
N LYS A 95 20.88 -11.63 -33.13
CA LYS A 95 21.27 -12.70 -34.06
C LYS A 95 20.87 -12.36 -35.50
N ALA A 96 21.64 -12.82 -36.47
CA ALA A 96 21.25 -12.85 -37.87
C ALA A 96 20.51 -14.16 -38.17
N LEU A 97 19.48 -14.11 -39.02
CA LEU A 97 18.79 -15.32 -39.47
C LEU A 97 19.19 -15.69 -40.90
N THR A 98 19.13 -17.00 -41.15
CA THR A 98 19.16 -17.58 -42.48
C THR A 98 17.98 -18.54 -42.62
N VAL A 99 17.45 -18.71 -43.83
CA VAL A 99 16.48 -19.77 -44.14
C VAL A 99 17.07 -20.71 -45.18
N THR A 100 17.02 -22.01 -44.88
CA THR A 100 17.31 -23.05 -45.88
C THR A 100 16.00 -23.51 -46.49
N VAL A 101 15.88 -23.42 -47.81
CA VAL A 101 14.74 -23.93 -48.59
C VAL A 101 15.17 -25.22 -49.25
N THR A 102 14.40 -26.29 -49.03
CA THR A 102 14.64 -27.62 -49.59
C THR A 102 13.50 -27.98 -50.53
N GLY A 103 13.82 -28.27 -51.79
CA GLY A 103 12.88 -28.68 -52.82
C GLY A 103 12.94 -30.18 -53.09
N THR A 104 11.79 -30.83 -53.13
CA THR A 104 11.64 -32.27 -53.41
C THR A 104 10.66 -32.51 -54.54
N LYS A 105 10.98 -33.46 -55.43
CA LYS A 105 10.11 -33.94 -56.50
C LYS A 105 10.38 -35.44 -56.73
N THR A 106 9.33 -36.24 -56.88
CA THR A 106 9.45 -37.69 -57.11
C THR A 106 10.25 -37.98 -58.37
N GLY A 107 11.23 -38.88 -58.28
CA GLY A 107 12.15 -39.20 -59.37
C GLY A 107 13.28 -38.18 -59.57
N TYR A 108 13.39 -37.16 -58.70
CA TYR A 108 14.45 -36.16 -58.73
C TYR A 108 15.28 -36.15 -57.44
N THR A 109 16.57 -35.83 -57.55
CA THR A 109 17.44 -35.62 -56.39
C THR A 109 17.01 -34.36 -55.64
N THR A 110 16.91 -34.45 -54.31
CA THR A 110 16.58 -33.30 -53.45
C THR A 110 17.66 -32.22 -53.55
N ALA A 111 17.24 -30.95 -53.64
CA ALA A 111 18.15 -29.82 -53.64
C ALA A 111 17.80 -28.83 -52.51
N ALA A 112 18.81 -28.21 -51.92
CA ALA A 112 18.63 -27.21 -50.87
C ALA A 112 19.47 -25.96 -51.14
N LYS A 113 18.94 -24.79 -50.79
CA LYS A 113 19.66 -23.52 -50.87
C LYS A 113 19.38 -22.67 -49.65
N THR A 114 20.41 -22.00 -49.13
CA THR A 114 20.31 -21.12 -47.95
C THR A 114 20.41 -19.66 -48.37
N SER A 115 19.59 -18.80 -47.78
CA SER A 115 19.65 -17.35 -47.98
C SER A 115 20.97 -16.76 -47.48
N THR A 116 21.29 -15.53 -47.90
CA THR A 116 22.26 -14.72 -47.16
C THR A 116 21.73 -14.43 -45.74
N PRO A 117 22.62 -14.25 -44.73
CA PRO A 117 22.20 -13.82 -43.41
C PRO A 117 21.47 -12.47 -43.46
N THR A 118 20.42 -12.32 -42.66
CA THR A 118 19.79 -11.01 -42.44
C THR A 118 20.71 -10.09 -41.64
N ALA A 119 20.37 -8.80 -41.56
CA ALA A 119 20.90 -7.96 -40.48
C ALA A 119 20.56 -8.56 -39.10
N ALA A 120 21.35 -8.20 -38.08
CA ALA A 120 21.10 -8.61 -36.71
C ALA A 120 19.73 -8.09 -36.25
N ILE A 121 18.99 -8.92 -35.51
CA ILE A 121 17.66 -8.54 -35.01
C ILE A 121 17.78 -7.49 -33.90
N ALA A 122 17.18 -6.33 -34.13
CA ALA A 122 17.04 -5.28 -33.12
C ALA A 122 15.99 -5.64 -32.05
N ALA A 123 16.13 -5.06 -30.87
CA ALA A 123 15.11 -5.14 -29.83
C ALA A 123 13.77 -4.55 -30.30
N GLY A 124 12.67 -5.15 -29.84
CA GLY A 124 11.33 -4.62 -30.06
C GLY A 124 11.13 -3.26 -29.39
N SER A 125 10.07 -2.53 -29.74
CA SER A 125 9.71 -1.28 -29.07
C SER A 125 8.41 -1.45 -28.31
N LEU A 126 8.37 -0.91 -27.08
CA LEU A 126 7.13 -0.71 -26.35
C LEU A 126 6.48 0.59 -26.84
N GLY A 127 5.16 0.61 -27.02
CA GLY A 127 4.40 1.86 -27.15
C GLY A 127 3.45 2.00 -28.35
N PRO A 128 2.97 3.25 -28.60
CA PRO A 128 3.44 4.50 -27.97
C PRO A 128 3.23 4.52 -26.45
N ALA A 129 4.19 5.09 -25.71
CA ALA A 129 4.15 5.16 -24.26
C ALA A 129 2.99 6.09 -23.81
N PRO A 130 1.95 5.57 -23.13
CA PRO A 130 0.84 6.40 -22.67
C PRO A 130 1.31 7.40 -21.61
N VAL A 131 0.74 8.60 -21.62
CA VAL A 131 0.93 9.57 -20.52
C VAL A 131 0.11 9.07 -19.32
N PRO A 132 0.75 8.72 -18.19
CA PRO A 132 0.00 8.30 -17.01
C PRO A 132 -0.75 9.50 -16.40
N THR A 133 -1.90 9.24 -15.80
CA THR A 133 -2.65 10.22 -15.01
C THR A 133 -2.56 9.90 -13.52
N ILE A 134 -2.84 10.89 -12.67
CA ILE A 134 -2.88 10.73 -11.21
C ILE A 134 -4.31 11.05 -10.76
N THR A 135 -4.89 10.18 -9.94
CA THR A 135 -6.19 10.37 -9.30
C THR A 135 -6.05 10.42 -7.78
N GLY A 136 -7.06 10.97 -7.09
CA GLY A 136 -7.06 11.18 -5.64
C GLY A 136 -7.00 12.66 -5.25
N MET A 137 -7.22 12.96 -3.97
CA MET A 137 -7.20 14.33 -3.45
C MET A 137 -5.76 14.76 -3.13
N THR A 138 -5.33 15.91 -3.64
CA THR A 138 -4.01 16.50 -3.39
C THR A 138 -3.99 17.24 -2.05
N LYS A 139 -4.12 16.47 -0.96
CA LYS A 139 -4.10 16.95 0.43
C LYS A 139 -3.28 16.00 1.30
N VAL A 140 -2.46 16.52 2.20
CA VAL A 140 -1.70 15.70 3.16
C VAL A 140 -2.65 14.75 3.91
N GLY A 141 -2.23 13.49 4.08
CA GLY A 141 -3.03 12.42 4.68
C GLY A 141 -3.74 11.53 3.65
N TYR A 142 -4.04 12.07 2.45
CA TYR A 142 -4.73 11.34 1.38
C TYR A 142 -3.77 10.55 0.49
N THR A 143 -4.33 9.55 -0.20
CA THR A 143 -3.59 8.70 -1.14
C THR A 143 -3.86 9.12 -2.57
N LEU A 144 -2.79 9.25 -3.36
CA LEU A 144 -2.84 9.40 -4.81
C LEU A 144 -2.62 8.03 -5.47
N THR A 145 -3.26 7.83 -6.64
CA THR A 145 -3.16 6.59 -7.43
C THR A 145 -2.68 6.93 -8.84
N ALA A 146 -1.64 6.23 -9.30
CA ALA A 146 -1.13 6.33 -10.66
C ALA A 146 -1.96 5.43 -11.59
N VAL A 147 -2.47 6.01 -12.67
CA VAL A 147 -3.15 5.30 -13.75
C VAL A 147 -2.20 5.22 -14.94
N PRO A 148 -1.56 4.05 -15.18
CA PRO A 148 -0.42 3.95 -16.10
C PRO A 148 -0.79 4.00 -17.59
N GLY A 149 -2.08 3.88 -17.94
CA GLY A 149 -2.54 3.65 -19.31
C GLY A 149 -2.21 2.24 -19.83
N THR A 150 -2.48 2.00 -21.11
CA THR A 150 -2.27 0.69 -21.74
C THR A 150 -0.87 0.60 -22.36
N TRP A 151 -0.07 -0.36 -21.91
CA TRP A 151 1.26 -0.63 -22.43
C TRP A 151 1.27 -1.88 -23.30
N GLY A 152 1.94 -1.80 -24.44
CA GLY A 152 2.02 -2.91 -25.39
C GLY A 152 3.36 -3.00 -26.11
N PRO A 153 3.64 -4.16 -26.73
CA PRO A 153 2.80 -5.37 -26.75
C PRO A 153 2.84 -6.15 -25.42
N ALA A 154 1.70 -6.71 -24.98
CA ALA A 154 1.58 -7.47 -23.72
C ALA A 154 2.30 -8.84 -23.75
N PRO A 155 2.60 -9.45 -22.57
CA PRO A 155 2.59 -8.84 -21.23
C PRO A 155 3.76 -7.86 -21.03
N VAL A 156 3.56 -6.87 -20.14
CA VAL A 156 4.54 -5.84 -19.79
C VAL A 156 4.61 -5.71 -18.27
N THR A 157 5.81 -5.56 -17.73
CA THR A 157 6.02 -5.27 -16.30
C THR A 157 6.16 -3.77 -16.09
N LEU A 158 5.43 -3.21 -15.12
CA LEU A 158 5.44 -1.78 -14.79
C LEU A 158 6.15 -1.52 -13.46
N LYS A 159 6.91 -0.43 -13.41
CA LYS A 159 7.49 0.17 -12.20
C LYS A 159 7.07 1.62 -12.09
N TYR A 160 6.90 2.11 -10.86
CA TYR A 160 6.50 3.48 -10.58
C TYR A 160 7.62 4.21 -9.84
N GLN A 161 7.70 5.52 -10.02
CA GLN A 161 8.51 6.39 -9.18
C GLN A 161 7.80 7.73 -9.02
N TRP A 162 7.40 8.06 -7.80
CA TRP A 162 6.80 9.35 -7.48
C TRP A 162 7.87 10.41 -7.27
N LYS A 163 7.55 11.65 -7.65
CA LYS A 163 8.40 12.83 -7.50
C LYS A 163 7.57 14.01 -6.99
N ALA A 164 8.16 14.84 -6.13
CA ALA A 164 7.57 16.11 -5.67
C ALA A 164 8.40 17.28 -6.22
N ASN A 165 7.77 18.21 -6.95
CA ASN A 165 8.43 19.29 -7.68
C ASN A 165 9.64 18.79 -8.52
N GLY A 166 9.46 17.66 -9.20
CA GLY A 166 10.52 17.04 -10.02
C GLY A 166 11.59 16.26 -9.25
N VAL A 167 11.64 16.36 -7.92
CA VAL A 167 12.60 15.63 -7.07
C VAL A 167 12.05 14.27 -6.68
N VAL A 168 12.87 13.22 -6.80
CA VAL A 168 12.51 11.84 -6.44
C VAL A 168 12.13 11.74 -4.97
N ILE A 169 11.00 11.10 -4.70
CA ILE A 169 10.62 10.68 -3.35
C ILE A 169 11.17 9.27 -3.13
N VAL A 170 12.20 9.16 -2.29
CA VAL A 170 12.88 7.89 -2.00
C VAL A 170 11.88 6.86 -1.49
N GLY A 171 11.92 5.64 -2.04
CA GLY A 171 11.04 4.53 -1.67
C GLY A 171 9.61 4.58 -2.22
N ALA A 172 9.21 5.68 -2.86
CA ALA A 172 7.86 5.82 -3.42
C ALA A 172 7.75 5.13 -4.80
N THR A 173 7.72 3.79 -4.79
CA THR A 173 7.73 2.95 -6.01
C THR A 173 6.45 2.15 -6.26
N ALA A 174 5.45 2.31 -5.40
CA ALA A 174 4.14 1.68 -5.56
C ALA A 174 3.25 2.47 -6.54
N ALA A 175 2.21 1.80 -7.06
CA ALA A 175 1.18 2.45 -7.90
C ALA A 175 0.39 3.51 -7.12
N THR A 176 0.39 3.45 -5.79
CA THR A 176 -0.25 4.42 -4.90
C THR A 176 0.79 5.13 -4.04
N TYR A 177 0.47 6.35 -3.59
CA TYR A 177 1.33 7.12 -2.70
C TYR A 177 0.51 7.94 -1.69
N LYS A 178 0.72 7.69 -0.39
CA LYS A 178 0.11 8.47 0.69
C LYS A 178 0.89 9.76 0.93
N LEU A 179 0.23 10.91 0.82
CA LEU A 179 0.82 12.22 0.97
C LEU A 179 1.19 12.50 2.42
N ALA A 180 2.47 12.81 2.67
CA ALA A 180 2.96 13.22 3.98
C ALA A 180 3.13 14.74 4.07
N ALA A 181 3.35 15.26 5.28
CA ALA A 181 3.50 16.69 5.53
C ALA A 181 4.62 17.34 4.67
N ALA A 182 5.69 16.59 4.37
CA ALA A 182 6.80 17.04 3.55
C ALA A 182 6.43 17.36 2.08
N GLN A 183 5.25 16.92 1.62
CA GLN A 183 4.74 17.19 0.28
C GLN A 183 3.85 18.43 0.22
N ALA A 184 3.46 19.02 1.35
CA ALA A 184 2.66 20.26 1.36
C ALA A 184 3.32 21.35 0.50
N GLY A 185 2.51 22.00 -0.35
CA GLY A 185 2.93 23.02 -1.31
C GLY A 185 3.59 22.49 -2.59
N LYS A 186 3.83 21.18 -2.72
CA LYS A 186 4.52 20.59 -3.88
C LYS A 186 3.52 19.95 -4.86
N ALA A 187 3.80 20.07 -6.15
CA ALA A 187 3.11 19.29 -7.19
C ALA A 187 3.73 17.89 -7.30
N LEU A 188 2.90 16.87 -7.46
CA LEU A 188 3.35 15.48 -7.58
C LEU A 188 3.34 15.06 -9.04
N THR A 189 4.32 14.25 -9.43
CA THR A 189 4.35 13.54 -10.70
C THR A 189 4.70 12.08 -10.44
N VAL A 190 4.31 11.20 -11.36
CA VAL A 190 4.71 9.79 -11.34
C VAL A 190 5.33 9.43 -12.68
N THR A 191 6.51 8.81 -12.65
CA THR A 191 7.13 8.19 -13.81
C THR A 191 6.76 6.70 -13.81
N VAL A 192 6.11 6.24 -14.88
CA VAL A 192 5.83 4.82 -15.13
C VAL A 192 6.85 4.29 -16.11
N THR A 193 7.58 3.25 -15.72
CA THR A 193 8.58 2.56 -16.55
C THR A 193 8.08 1.17 -16.89
N ALA A 194 8.08 0.85 -18.18
CA ALA A 194 7.60 -0.40 -18.74
C ALA A 194 8.77 -1.23 -19.29
N THR A 195 8.79 -2.51 -18.94
CA THR A 195 9.84 -3.45 -19.37
C THR A 195 9.24 -4.74 -19.93
N LYS A 196 9.85 -5.27 -20.99
CA LYS A 196 9.53 -6.57 -21.58
C LYS A 196 10.79 -7.18 -22.19
N THR A 197 11.02 -8.47 -21.97
CA THR A 197 12.21 -9.18 -22.49
C THR A 197 12.30 -9.09 -24.00
N GLY A 198 13.46 -8.69 -24.52
CA GLY A 198 13.71 -8.48 -25.95
C GLY A 198 13.14 -7.17 -26.52
N TYR A 199 12.63 -6.27 -25.67
CA TYR A 199 12.14 -4.95 -26.05
C TYR A 199 12.94 -3.86 -25.32
N THR A 200 13.11 -2.71 -25.97
CA THR A 200 13.68 -1.52 -25.36
C THR A 200 12.73 -0.99 -24.27
N THR A 201 13.29 -0.69 -23.10
CA THR A 201 12.55 -0.09 -21.97
C THR A 201 11.97 1.25 -22.38
N ALA A 202 10.74 1.52 -21.98
CA ALA A 202 10.08 2.80 -22.22
C ALA A 202 9.56 3.38 -20.90
N ALA A 203 9.59 4.69 -20.76
CA ALA A 203 9.07 5.37 -19.58
C ALA A 203 8.31 6.64 -19.97
N LYS A 204 7.32 7.00 -19.15
CA LYS A 204 6.57 8.24 -19.32
C LYS A 204 6.22 8.83 -17.95
N THR A 205 6.29 10.15 -17.84
CA THR A 205 5.93 10.90 -16.63
C THR A 205 4.58 11.56 -16.83
N SER A 206 3.76 11.56 -15.78
CA SER A 206 2.47 12.24 -15.75
C SER A 206 2.63 13.76 -15.84
N ALA A 207 1.55 14.46 -16.14
CA ALA A 207 1.44 15.87 -15.78
C ALA A 207 1.56 16.05 -14.24
N GLY A 208 1.98 17.23 -13.80
CA GLY A 208 1.99 17.59 -12.39
C GLY A 208 0.56 17.72 -11.85
N THR A 209 0.34 17.27 -10.62
CA THR A 209 -0.88 17.59 -9.88
C THR A 209 -0.92 19.06 -9.52
N ALA A 210 -2.08 19.55 -9.04
CA ALA A 210 -2.11 20.76 -8.23
C ALA A 210 -1.18 20.62 -7.01
N ALA A 211 -0.75 21.75 -6.44
CA ALA A 211 0.04 21.76 -5.23
C ALA A 211 -0.72 21.07 -4.08
N VAL A 212 -0.02 20.23 -3.32
CA VAL A 212 -0.62 19.51 -2.19
C VAL A 212 -0.99 20.50 -1.09
N THR A 213 -2.27 20.49 -0.71
CA THR A 213 -2.74 21.29 0.41
C THR A 213 -2.29 20.69 1.76
N PRO A 214 -1.98 21.51 2.77
CA PRO A 214 -1.63 21.03 4.10
C PRO A 214 -2.72 20.15 4.72
N ALA A 215 -2.34 19.42 5.78
CA ALA A 215 -3.30 18.66 6.58
C ALA A 215 -4.38 19.61 7.14
N GLY A 216 -5.61 19.12 7.29
CA GLY A 216 -6.67 19.87 7.94
C GLY A 216 -6.36 20.14 9.42
N PRO A 217 -7.17 20.95 10.11
CA PRO A 217 -7.06 21.08 11.55
C PRO A 217 -7.49 19.76 12.23
N GLY A 218 -7.09 19.59 13.49
CA GLY A 218 -7.81 18.71 14.39
C GLY A 218 -9.09 19.37 14.87
N VAL A 219 -10.02 18.58 15.39
CA VAL A 219 -11.28 19.08 15.95
C VAL A 219 -11.55 18.34 17.24
N ASP A 220 -11.93 19.06 18.28
CA ASP A 220 -12.41 18.44 19.51
C ASP A 220 -13.88 18.72 19.75
N VAL A 221 -14.59 17.73 20.29
CA VAL A 221 -16.04 17.79 20.51
C VAL A 221 -16.42 17.00 21.75
N SER A 222 -17.38 17.51 22.51
CA SER A 222 -18.28 16.70 23.33
C SER A 222 -19.47 17.56 23.74
N TRP A 223 -19.17 18.69 24.36
CA TRP A 223 -20.10 19.71 24.80
C TRP A 223 -19.73 21.08 24.21
N PRO A 224 -20.71 21.85 23.68
CA PRO A 224 -22.14 21.56 23.58
C PRO A 224 -22.53 20.91 22.23
N GLN A 225 -21.66 20.11 21.61
CA GLN A 225 -21.86 19.58 20.24
C GLN A 225 -22.63 18.25 20.15
N CYS A 226 -23.00 17.62 21.27
CA CYS A 226 -23.84 16.42 21.26
C CYS A 226 -25.17 16.69 20.49
N GLY A 227 -25.48 15.81 19.53
CA GLY A 227 -26.68 15.92 18.69
C GLY A 227 -26.61 16.94 17.54
N LYS A 228 -25.48 17.65 17.37
CA LYS A 228 -25.32 18.69 16.35
C LYS A 228 -24.48 18.19 15.15
N PRO A 229 -24.62 18.80 13.95
CA PRO A 229 -23.74 18.53 12.83
C PRO A 229 -22.27 18.79 13.18
N LEU A 230 -21.38 17.86 12.84
CA LEU A 230 -19.95 17.94 13.11
C LEU A 230 -19.15 18.32 11.85
N PRO A 231 -18.00 19.01 11.98
CA PRO A 231 -17.15 19.37 10.85
C PRO A 231 -16.64 18.15 10.06
N LYS A 232 -16.20 18.35 8.82
CA LYS A 232 -15.60 17.30 7.97
C LYS A 232 -14.17 17.64 7.57
N GLY A 233 -13.38 16.62 7.23
CA GLY A 233 -12.04 16.80 6.66
C GLY A 233 -10.96 17.12 7.70
N GLN A 234 -11.24 16.82 8.96
CA GLN A 234 -10.32 16.89 10.09
C GLN A 234 -9.15 15.91 9.91
N SER A 235 -7.98 16.32 10.39
CA SER A 235 -6.79 15.46 10.39
C SER A 235 -6.80 14.48 11.56
N PHE A 236 -7.35 14.89 12.69
CA PHE A 236 -7.55 14.07 13.88
C PHE A 236 -8.73 14.62 14.67
N ALA A 237 -9.27 13.82 15.57
CA ALA A 237 -10.37 14.21 16.44
C ALA A 237 -10.07 13.88 17.91
N ILE A 238 -10.52 14.75 18.83
CA ILE A 238 -10.50 14.47 20.27
C ILE A 238 -11.94 14.48 20.80
N ILE A 239 -12.36 13.40 21.46
CA ILE A 239 -13.73 13.28 21.95
C ILE A 239 -13.75 13.29 23.47
N GLY A 240 -14.51 14.22 24.06
CA GLY A 240 -14.73 14.25 25.50
C GLY A 240 -15.67 13.14 25.93
N VAL A 241 -15.28 12.34 26.93
CA VAL A 241 -16.14 11.23 27.40
C VAL A 241 -17.18 11.67 28.44
N ASN A 242 -17.07 12.91 28.95
CA ASN A 242 -17.86 13.41 30.07
C ASN A 242 -18.80 14.59 29.76
N ASN A 243 -19.04 14.94 28.50
CA ASN A 243 -20.04 15.96 28.12
C ASN A 243 -19.90 17.29 28.89
N GLY A 244 -18.67 17.78 29.04
CA GLY A 244 -18.36 19.07 29.66
C GLY A 244 -18.38 19.12 31.19
N LEU A 245 -18.64 18.01 31.89
CA LEU A 245 -18.64 17.97 33.36
C LEU A 245 -17.95 16.72 33.88
N ALA A 246 -17.01 16.89 34.83
CA ALA A 246 -16.37 15.76 35.48
C ALA A 246 -17.42 14.77 36.04
N ASN A 247 -17.17 13.47 35.87
CA ASN A 247 -18.04 12.36 36.29
C ASN A 247 -19.34 12.14 35.49
N ASN A 248 -19.68 12.99 34.54
CA ASN A 248 -20.84 12.77 33.67
C ASN A 248 -20.50 11.79 32.52
N THR A 249 -21.52 11.28 31.82
CA THR A 249 -21.35 10.40 30.65
C THR A 249 -21.82 11.12 29.39
N ASN A 250 -20.97 11.14 28.37
CA ASN A 250 -21.33 11.63 27.04
C ASN A 250 -22.25 10.63 26.31
N SER A 251 -23.53 10.96 26.24
CA SER A 251 -24.54 10.17 25.52
C SER A 251 -24.30 10.09 24.02
N CYS A 252 -23.53 11.03 23.45
CA CYS A 252 -23.15 11.06 22.04
C CYS A 252 -21.80 10.38 21.74
N LEU A 253 -21.12 9.79 22.74
CA LEU A 253 -19.75 9.29 22.58
C LEU A 253 -19.61 8.31 21.41
N ALA A 254 -20.52 7.34 21.27
CA ALA A 254 -20.45 6.35 20.20
C ALA A 254 -20.57 6.98 18.80
N THR A 255 -21.49 7.92 18.62
CA THR A 255 -21.68 8.65 17.35
C THR A 255 -20.48 9.55 17.05
N GLN A 256 -19.95 10.24 18.07
CA GLN A 256 -18.78 11.09 17.93
C GLN A 256 -17.50 10.29 17.64
N LEU A 257 -17.32 9.10 18.24
CA LEU A 257 -16.23 8.19 17.88
C LEU A 257 -16.34 7.67 16.45
N SER A 258 -17.55 7.39 15.96
CA SER A 258 -17.77 6.98 14.57
C SER A 258 -17.41 8.11 13.59
N TRP A 259 -17.75 9.35 13.94
CA TRP A 259 -17.31 10.53 13.20
C TRP A 259 -15.79 10.71 13.26
N ALA A 260 -15.18 10.55 14.44
CA ALA A 260 -13.74 10.67 14.66
C ALA A 260 -12.93 9.69 13.79
N ALA A 261 -13.47 8.49 13.56
CA ALA A 261 -12.85 7.48 12.70
C ALA A 261 -12.72 7.90 11.23
N THR A 262 -13.40 8.96 10.79
CA THR A 262 -13.25 9.54 9.44
C THR A 262 -12.05 10.48 9.29
N SER A 263 -11.28 10.68 10.38
CA SER A 263 -10.09 11.54 10.39
C SER A 263 -9.04 11.07 9.38
N THR A 264 -8.43 12.03 8.69
CA THR A 264 -7.59 11.77 7.51
C THR A 264 -6.10 11.61 7.84
N GLY A 265 -5.69 11.96 9.06
CA GLY A 265 -4.30 11.96 9.49
C GLY A 265 -3.48 13.07 8.85
N GLY A 266 -2.19 12.80 8.67
CA GLY A 266 -1.28 13.79 8.07
C GLY A 266 -0.57 14.70 9.07
N THR A 267 -0.70 14.41 10.36
CA THR A 267 0.02 15.05 11.47
C THR A 267 0.65 13.98 12.37
N GLY A 268 1.47 14.37 13.35
CA GLY A 268 2.00 13.45 14.37
C GLY A 268 0.98 13.04 15.44
N GLN A 269 -0.23 13.60 15.44
CA GLN A 269 -1.29 13.25 16.38
C GLN A 269 -1.96 11.91 16.01
N PRO A 270 -2.46 11.14 16.99
CA PRO A 270 -3.31 9.98 16.71
C PRO A 270 -4.58 10.43 15.97
N LEU A 271 -5.13 9.56 15.10
CA LEU A 271 -6.37 9.87 14.38
C LEU A 271 -7.53 10.19 15.33
N VAL A 272 -7.58 9.49 16.46
CA VAL A 272 -8.58 9.68 17.50
C VAL A 272 -7.89 9.70 18.86
N ALA A 273 -8.21 10.71 19.67
CA ALA A 273 -7.87 10.80 21.08
C ALA A 273 -9.13 11.07 21.91
N LEU A 274 -9.01 10.97 23.22
CA LEU A 274 -10.08 11.24 24.17
C LEU A 274 -9.66 12.34 25.14
N TYR A 275 -10.62 13.06 25.69
CA TYR A 275 -10.40 13.91 26.85
C TYR A 275 -11.42 13.62 27.95
N VAL A 276 -11.04 13.97 29.17
CA VAL A 276 -11.87 13.87 30.37
C VAL A 276 -11.86 15.21 31.08
N ASN A 277 -13.05 15.78 31.36
CA ASN A 277 -13.16 16.94 32.24
C ASN A 277 -12.73 16.49 33.64
N THR A 278 -11.71 17.16 34.19
CA THR A 278 -11.13 16.81 35.50
C THR A 278 -11.61 17.77 36.58
N GLY A 279 -11.52 17.34 37.83
CA GLY A 279 -11.93 18.17 38.97
C GLY A 279 -11.72 17.47 40.29
N ASN A 280 -11.34 18.24 41.31
CA ASN A 280 -11.24 17.81 42.69
C ASN A 280 -12.17 18.69 43.54
N PRO A 281 -13.40 18.24 43.85
CA PRO A 281 -14.38 19.09 44.54
C PRO A 281 -14.06 19.34 46.03
N GLY A 282 -13.01 18.73 46.58
CA GLY A 282 -12.69 18.82 48.01
C GLY A 282 -13.88 18.42 48.88
N THR A 283 -14.13 19.19 49.95
CA THR A 283 -15.25 18.95 50.88
C THR A 283 -16.64 19.13 50.25
N ALA A 284 -16.75 19.73 49.06
CA ALA A 284 -18.01 19.81 48.32
C ALA A 284 -18.35 18.50 47.57
N GLY A 285 -17.42 17.54 47.50
CA GLY A 285 -17.63 16.26 46.86
C GLY A 285 -18.61 15.37 47.62
N SER A 286 -19.59 14.80 46.92
CA SER A 286 -20.58 13.87 47.49
C SER A 286 -20.03 12.46 47.77
N TRP A 287 -18.86 12.13 47.24
CA TRP A 287 -18.20 10.84 47.44
C TRP A 287 -16.68 10.98 47.46
N TRP A 288 -16.04 10.23 48.36
CA TRP A 288 -14.57 10.16 48.49
C TRP A 288 -14.12 8.71 48.75
N PRO A 289 -12.96 8.29 48.21
CA PRO A 289 -12.32 7.02 48.57
C PRO A 289 -12.02 6.97 50.08
N THR A 290 -12.04 5.76 50.63
CA THR A 290 -11.81 5.51 52.07
C THR A 290 -10.53 4.75 52.35
N SER A 291 -9.83 4.31 51.29
CA SER A 291 -8.60 3.52 51.34
C SER A 291 -7.81 3.66 50.04
N ASN A 292 -6.60 3.08 50.00
CA ASN A 292 -5.81 2.95 48.77
C ASN A 292 -6.22 1.75 47.90
N THR A 293 -7.47 1.31 47.97
CA THR A 293 -8.01 0.23 47.14
C THR A 293 -9.21 0.73 46.34
N TYR A 294 -9.22 0.48 45.03
CA TYR A 294 -10.34 0.79 44.15
C TYR A 294 -10.52 -0.32 43.12
N ALA A 295 -11.77 -0.70 42.85
CA ALA A 295 -12.12 -1.80 41.93
C ALA A 295 -11.30 -3.09 42.17
N GLY A 296 -11.09 -3.46 43.44
CA GLY A 296 -10.35 -4.67 43.83
C GLY A 296 -8.82 -4.59 43.71
N LYS A 297 -8.26 -3.43 43.32
CA LYS A 297 -6.81 -3.24 43.18
C LYS A 297 -6.28 -2.30 44.26
N THR A 298 -5.24 -2.73 44.96
CA THR A 298 -4.43 -1.87 45.83
C THR A 298 -3.52 -0.99 44.98
N VAL A 299 -3.58 0.33 45.22
CA VAL A 299 -2.88 1.35 44.45
C VAL A 299 -1.70 1.87 45.25
N ALA A 300 -0.52 1.93 44.63
CA ALA A 300 0.63 2.62 45.18
C ALA A 300 0.34 4.13 45.19
N ASN A 301 0.24 4.70 46.39
CA ASN A 301 -0.10 6.11 46.59
C ASN A 301 1.13 6.86 47.13
N PRO A 302 1.72 7.78 46.34
CA PRO A 302 2.93 8.50 46.74
C PRO A 302 2.70 9.48 47.90
N TYR A 303 1.44 9.75 48.26
CA TYR A 303 1.05 10.64 49.36
C TYR A 303 0.69 9.89 50.65
N GLY A 304 0.87 8.58 50.70
CA GLY A 304 0.54 7.76 51.88
C GLY A 304 -0.87 7.17 51.83
N GLN A 305 -1.45 6.89 52.99
CA GLN A 305 -2.75 6.21 53.09
C GLN A 305 -3.91 7.20 52.95
N CYS A 306 -4.82 6.94 52.02
CA CYS A 306 -6.14 7.57 52.05
C CYS A 306 -6.97 6.98 53.19
N THR A 307 -7.56 7.83 54.02
CA THR A 307 -8.41 7.45 55.15
C THR A 307 -9.79 8.08 55.01
N LYS A 308 -10.83 7.32 55.40
CA LYS A 308 -12.23 7.78 55.38
C LYS A 308 -12.39 9.18 55.96
N GLY A 309 -13.09 10.05 55.22
CA GLY A 309 -13.39 11.43 55.62
C GLY A 309 -12.31 12.46 55.28
N SER A 310 -11.14 12.03 54.78
CA SER A 310 -10.07 12.94 54.34
C SER A 310 -10.24 13.35 52.88
N VAL A 311 -9.93 14.62 52.59
CA VAL A 311 -9.87 15.19 51.23
C VAL A 311 -8.47 15.72 50.88
N GLY A 312 -7.46 15.35 51.67
CA GLY A 312 -6.06 15.73 51.43
C GLY A 312 -5.46 15.02 50.20
N SER A 313 -4.18 15.27 49.92
CA SER A 313 -3.50 14.74 48.72
C SER A 313 -3.57 13.21 48.60
N ALA A 314 -3.48 12.45 49.70
CA ALA A 314 -3.61 10.99 49.65
C ALA A 314 -4.96 10.52 49.12
N CYS A 315 -6.06 11.09 49.62
CA CYS A 315 -7.38 10.73 49.11
C CYS A 315 -7.67 11.38 47.76
N SER A 316 -7.10 12.55 47.46
CA SER A 316 -7.24 13.19 46.14
C SER A 316 -6.61 12.34 45.04
N TYR A 317 -5.43 11.79 45.29
CA TYR A 317 -4.80 10.83 44.38
C TYR A 317 -5.69 9.61 44.11
N MET A 318 -6.29 9.04 45.16
CA MET A 318 -7.22 7.92 45.00
C MET A 318 -8.52 8.33 44.31
N TYR A 319 -9.00 9.56 44.50
CA TYR A 319 -10.19 10.08 43.85
C TYR A 319 -9.94 10.18 42.34
N GLY A 320 -8.85 10.82 41.92
CA GLY A 320 -8.48 10.89 40.51
C GLY A 320 -8.25 9.52 39.88
N TYR A 321 -7.55 8.62 40.58
CA TYR A 321 -7.39 7.23 40.12
C TYR A 321 -8.74 6.54 39.89
N ALA A 322 -9.69 6.71 40.81
CA ALA A 322 -11.04 6.18 40.69
C ALA A 322 -11.81 6.81 39.52
N LYS A 323 -11.68 8.13 39.30
CA LYS A 323 -12.38 8.81 38.21
C LYS A 323 -11.87 8.38 36.84
N ALA A 324 -10.55 8.29 36.68
CA ALA A 324 -9.96 7.76 35.45
C ALA A 324 -10.33 6.29 35.21
N TYR A 325 -10.46 5.48 36.27
CA TYR A 325 -11.00 4.11 36.16
C TYR A 325 -12.42 4.12 35.62
N ASP A 326 -13.30 4.93 36.19
CA ASP A 326 -14.68 5.03 35.74
C ASP A 326 -14.74 5.52 34.28
N ASP A 327 -13.93 6.51 33.93
CA ASP A 327 -13.87 7.08 32.59
C ASP A 327 -13.49 6.05 31.51
N ALA A 328 -12.58 5.13 31.84
CA ALA A 328 -12.16 4.07 30.94
C ALA A 328 -13.12 2.87 30.89
N THR A 329 -13.91 2.63 31.94
CA THR A 329 -14.65 1.36 32.10
C THR A 329 -16.16 1.49 31.95
N ILE A 330 -16.76 2.60 32.40
CA ILE A 330 -18.22 2.75 32.44
C ILE A 330 -18.77 3.76 31.43
N ARG A 331 -17.91 4.54 30.76
CA ARG A 331 -18.35 5.54 29.74
C ARG A 331 -18.64 4.94 28.37
N GLY A 332 -18.39 3.65 28.16
CA GLY A 332 -18.60 2.99 26.87
C GLY A 332 -17.41 3.07 25.90
N VAL A 333 -16.22 3.41 26.39
CA VAL A 333 -14.99 3.40 25.59
C VAL A 333 -14.51 1.96 25.38
N LYS A 334 -14.44 1.53 24.12
CA LYS A 334 -13.85 0.23 23.75
C LYS A 334 -12.33 0.37 23.66
N ASN A 335 -11.58 -0.57 24.24
CA ASN A 335 -10.11 -0.61 24.23
C ASN A 335 -9.46 0.71 24.72
N PRO A 336 -9.76 1.16 25.96
CA PRO A 336 -9.31 2.45 26.49
C PRO A 336 -7.79 2.64 26.45
N ALA A 337 -7.02 1.55 26.54
CA ALA A 337 -5.56 1.52 26.42
C ALA A 337 -5.02 2.06 25.08
N SER A 338 -5.81 2.00 24.01
CA SER A 338 -5.37 2.39 22.66
C SER A 338 -5.39 3.91 22.43
N TYR A 339 -6.06 4.68 23.30
CA TYR A 339 -6.21 6.11 23.15
C TYR A 339 -5.14 6.89 23.91
N THR A 340 -4.88 8.11 23.41
CA THR A 340 -4.31 9.17 24.25
C THR A 340 -5.46 9.86 24.98
N TRP A 341 -5.30 10.06 26.29
CA TRP A 341 -6.27 10.71 27.17
C TRP A 341 -5.76 12.08 27.62
N TRP A 342 -6.47 13.13 27.26
CA TRP A 342 -6.19 14.48 27.70
C TRP A 342 -6.94 14.77 29.00
N LEU A 343 -6.19 15.15 30.03
CA LEU A 343 -6.74 15.63 31.29
C LEU A 343 -7.07 17.11 31.11
N ASP A 344 -8.37 17.40 31.04
CA ASP A 344 -8.90 18.74 30.79
C ASP A 344 -9.04 19.50 32.11
N VAL A 345 -8.16 20.50 32.29
CA VAL A 345 -8.03 21.32 33.50
C VAL A 345 -8.46 22.76 33.20
N GLU A 346 -9.67 23.08 33.66
CA GLU A 346 -10.29 24.40 33.48
C GLU A 346 -10.81 24.93 34.81
N THR A 347 -10.74 26.25 35.01
CA THR A 347 -11.17 26.93 36.24
C THR A 347 -12.67 26.88 36.48
N GLU A 348 -13.46 26.53 35.45
CA GLU A 348 -14.91 26.35 35.54
C GLU A 348 -15.30 25.01 36.18
N ASN A 349 -14.38 24.04 36.24
CA ASN A 349 -14.61 22.77 36.94
C ASN A 349 -14.51 22.95 38.46
N SER A 350 -15.03 21.97 39.20
CA SER A 350 -14.96 21.97 40.66
C SER A 350 -13.56 21.63 41.15
N TRP A 351 -12.81 22.64 41.60
CA TRP A 351 -11.45 22.49 42.14
C TRP A 351 -11.33 22.91 43.59
N SER A 352 -10.48 22.19 44.33
CA SER A 352 -10.10 22.55 45.69
C SER A 352 -9.23 23.81 45.64
N THR A 353 -9.31 24.64 46.68
CA THR A 353 -8.36 25.74 46.86
C THR A 353 -6.94 25.24 47.14
N ASN A 354 -6.78 23.96 47.51
CA ASN A 354 -5.49 23.32 47.72
C ASN A 354 -4.92 22.76 46.40
N LYS A 355 -4.00 23.51 45.78
CA LYS A 355 -3.33 23.10 44.53
C LYS A 355 -2.57 21.79 44.63
N ALA A 356 -2.01 21.46 45.80
CA ALA A 356 -1.32 20.17 46.00
C ALA A 356 -2.29 18.98 46.00
N ALA A 357 -3.53 19.19 46.45
CA ALA A 357 -4.58 18.18 46.35
C ALA A 357 -5.08 18.04 44.89
N ASN A 358 -5.25 19.15 44.16
CA ASN A 358 -5.60 19.12 42.74
C ASN A 358 -4.52 18.43 41.89
N ARG A 359 -3.24 18.70 42.17
CA ARG A 359 -2.13 17.99 41.50
C ARG A 359 -2.15 16.49 41.80
N ALA A 360 -2.36 16.11 43.06
CA ALA A 360 -2.43 14.70 43.45
C ALA A 360 -3.58 13.97 42.73
N ASP A 361 -4.73 14.62 42.58
CA ASP A 361 -5.86 14.12 41.79
C ASP A 361 -5.45 13.79 40.34
N LEU A 362 -4.88 14.75 39.63
CA LEU A 362 -4.41 14.56 38.27
C LEU A 362 -3.31 13.49 38.15
N GLU A 363 -2.40 13.42 39.12
CA GLU A 363 -1.36 12.37 39.20
C GLU A 363 -1.98 10.98 39.35
N GLY A 364 -3.07 10.86 40.12
CA GLY A 364 -3.85 9.65 40.29
C GLY A 364 -4.54 9.23 38.99
N MET A 365 -5.16 10.18 38.28
CA MET A 365 -5.74 9.93 36.96
C MET A 365 -4.67 9.42 35.97
N ALA A 366 -3.53 10.10 35.91
CA ALA A 366 -2.42 9.72 35.04
C ALA A 366 -1.85 8.33 35.40
N ALA A 367 -1.77 8.01 36.69
CA ALA A 367 -1.32 6.70 37.16
C ALA A 367 -2.26 5.58 36.73
N TYR A 368 -3.59 5.79 36.78
CA TYR A 368 -4.54 4.80 36.29
C TYR A 368 -4.37 4.56 34.79
N PHE A 369 -4.37 5.62 33.97
CA PHE A 369 -4.22 5.49 32.52
C PHE A 369 -2.90 4.81 32.14
N ALA A 370 -1.79 5.16 32.81
CA ALA A 370 -0.53 4.47 32.63
C ALA A 370 -0.63 2.97 33.00
N SER A 371 -1.39 2.62 34.05
CA SER A 371 -1.55 1.23 34.49
C SER A 371 -2.30 0.32 33.49
N ILE A 372 -3.08 0.91 32.57
CA ILE A 372 -3.73 0.19 31.47
C ILE A 372 -2.95 0.32 30.15
N GLY A 373 -1.79 0.96 30.15
CA GLY A 373 -0.96 1.19 28.96
C GLY A 373 -1.40 2.37 28.08
N ALA A 374 -2.37 3.16 28.53
CA ALA A 374 -2.80 4.37 27.83
C ALA A 374 -1.78 5.50 27.98
N LYS A 375 -1.75 6.39 27.00
CA LYS A 375 -0.94 7.62 27.05
C LYS A 375 -1.79 8.76 27.61
N THR A 376 -1.17 9.66 28.35
CA THR A 376 -1.84 10.86 28.86
C THR A 376 -1.26 12.15 28.28
N GLY A 377 -2.01 13.23 28.38
CA GLY A 377 -1.61 14.59 28.10
C GLY A 377 -2.40 15.57 28.95
N LEU A 378 -1.95 16.81 29.00
CA LEU A 378 -2.54 17.88 29.81
C LEU A 378 -3.13 18.95 28.91
N TYR A 379 -4.39 19.33 29.16
CA TYR A 379 -5.05 20.45 28.50
C TYR A 379 -5.35 21.56 29.50
N SER A 380 -4.98 22.80 29.15
CA SER A 380 -5.34 24.01 29.89
C SER A 380 -4.83 25.26 29.15
N THR A 381 -5.15 26.45 29.67
CA THR A 381 -4.32 27.64 29.46
C THR A 381 -3.25 27.72 30.54
N GLY A 382 -2.13 28.41 30.29
CA GLY A 382 -1.11 28.63 31.33
C GLY A 382 -1.66 29.36 32.56
N TYR A 383 -2.64 30.26 32.37
CA TYR A 383 -3.31 30.97 33.45
C TYR A 383 -4.15 30.03 34.33
N GLN A 384 -5.04 29.25 33.71
CA GLN A 384 -5.91 28.31 34.43
C GLN A 384 -5.07 27.25 35.16
N TRP A 385 -4.03 26.72 34.50
CA TRP A 385 -3.09 25.79 35.11
C TRP A 385 -2.40 26.38 36.34
N ALA A 386 -1.91 27.63 36.27
CA ALA A 386 -1.29 28.30 37.40
C ALA A 386 -2.24 28.50 38.59
N GLN A 387 -3.53 28.70 38.32
CA GLN A 387 -4.56 28.83 39.36
C GLN A 387 -4.93 27.50 40.00
N VAL A 388 -5.11 26.45 39.21
CA VAL A 388 -5.61 25.15 39.69
C VAL A 388 -4.49 24.25 40.24
N VAL A 389 -3.38 24.12 39.50
CA VAL A 389 -2.32 23.13 39.76
C VAL A 389 -1.03 23.79 40.22
N GLY A 390 -0.63 24.88 39.56
CA GLY A 390 0.64 25.56 39.81
C GLY A 390 1.86 24.74 39.38
N ALA A 391 2.96 24.90 40.13
CA ALA A 391 4.21 24.22 39.81
C ALA A 391 4.11 22.69 40.02
N VAL A 392 4.64 21.94 39.05
CA VAL A 392 4.73 20.48 39.09
C VAL A 392 6.18 20.07 39.30
N PRO A 393 6.51 19.34 40.38
CA PRO A 393 7.87 18.91 40.66
C PRO A 393 8.33 17.84 39.65
N SER A 394 9.64 17.73 39.42
CA SER A 394 10.22 16.75 38.49
C SER A 394 9.98 15.28 38.87
N THR A 395 9.63 15.03 40.12
CA THR A 395 9.25 13.70 40.64
C THR A 395 7.82 13.30 40.30
N SER A 396 6.99 14.23 39.83
CA SER A 396 5.59 13.97 39.45
C SER A 396 5.51 13.22 38.12
N ASN A 397 4.58 12.26 38.02
CA ASN A 397 4.27 11.60 36.74
C ASN A 397 3.62 12.55 35.70
N LEU A 398 3.28 13.79 36.10
CA LEU A 398 2.81 14.84 35.21
C LEU A 398 3.93 15.68 34.59
N TYR A 399 5.15 15.63 35.15
CA TYR A 399 6.22 16.58 34.83
C TYR A 399 6.62 16.59 33.35
N ALA A 400 6.68 15.43 32.71
CA ALA A 400 7.08 15.27 31.32
C ALA A 400 5.90 15.06 30.35
N GLN A 401 4.67 15.27 30.82
CA GLN A 401 3.49 15.07 29.98
C GLN A 401 3.43 16.11 28.85
N ARG A 402 2.85 15.69 27.73
CA ARG A 402 2.56 16.58 26.60
C ARG A 402 1.52 17.63 26.99
N SER A 403 1.63 18.82 26.43
CA SER A 403 0.68 19.91 26.61
C SER A 403 -0.15 20.14 25.35
N TRP A 404 -1.44 20.33 25.57
CA TRP A 404 -2.43 20.87 24.65
C TRP A 404 -2.84 22.24 25.19
N LEU A 405 -2.33 23.31 24.57
CA LEU A 405 -2.56 24.67 25.08
C LEU A 405 -3.82 25.28 24.48
N ALA A 406 -4.74 25.73 25.34
CA ALA A 406 -5.93 26.46 24.93
C ALA A 406 -5.67 27.97 24.79
N GLY A 407 -6.65 28.70 24.23
CA GLY A 407 -6.67 30.17 24.20
C GLY A 407 -6.21 30.82 22.89
N GLY A 408 -6.06 30.05 21.81
CA GLY A 408 -5.76 30.60 20.49
C GLY A 408 -6.95 31.37 19.90
N SER A 409 -6.75 32.59 19.43
CA SER A 409 -7.81 33.40 18.78
C SER A 409 -8.00 33.09 17.30
N SER A 410 -7.06 32.36 16.69
CA SER A 410 -7.06 31.98 15.27
C SER A 410 -6.06 30.86 15.02
N LEU A 411 -6.11 30.24 13.84
CA LEU A 411 -5.11 29.25 13.41
C LEU A 411 -3.68 29.81 13.41
N GLN A 412 -3.51 31.08 13.04
CA GLN A 412 -2.21 31.74 13.03
C GLN A 412 -1.65 31.86 14.46
N ASN A 413 -2.50 32.31 15.40
CA ASN A 413 -2.12 32.45 16.80
C ASN A 413 -1.87 31.08 17.46
N ALA A 414 -2.71 30.09 17.21
CA ALA A 414 -2.47 28.69 17.63
C ALA A 414 -1.13 28.17 17.09
N SER A 415 -0.82 28.43 15.82
CA SER A 415 0.46 28.02 15.23
C SER A 415 1.66 28.68 15.93
N SER A 416 1.57 29.94 16.37
CA SER A 416 2.64 30.57 17.16
C SER A 416 2.75 29.99 18.58
N MET A 417 1.64 29.53 19.17
CA MET A 417 1.64 28.93 20.51
C MET A 417 2.35 27.57 20.55
N CYS A 418 2.61 26.93 19.41
CA CYS A 418 3.42 25.71 19.36
C CYS A 418 4.83 25.89 19.95
N SER A 419 5.35 27.13 19.99
CA SER A 419 6.65 27.47 20.58
C SER A 419 6.53 28.04 22.01
N ALA A 420 5.33 28.06 22.59
CA ALA A 420 5.13 28.55 23.95
C ALA A 420 5.65 27.57 25.01
N ALA A 421 5.76 28.04 26.25
CA ALA A 421 6.11 27.17 27.37
C ALA A 421 4.99 26.11 27.58
N PRO A 422 5.37 24.83 27.82
CA PRO A 422 4.42 23.79 28.21
C PRO A 422 3.80 24.07 29.60
N LEU A 423 2.75 23.33 29.95
CA LEU A 423 2.08 23.43 31.25
C LEU A 423 2.97 22.97 32.42
N THR A 424 3.95 22.10 32.14
CA THR A 424 4.87 21.53 33.14
C THR A 424 6.31 21.66 32.69
N GLY A 425 7.24 21.79 33.64
CA GLY A 425 8.64 22.14 33.33
C GLY A 425 9.40 21.14 32.45
N GLY A 426 9.00 19.86 32.42
CA GLY A 426 9.59 18.84 31.55
C GLY A 426 8.73 18.50 30.33
N GLY A 427 7.58 19.16 30.17
CA GLY A 427 6.62 18.88 29.12
C GLY A 427 7.02 19.41 27.76
N LYS A 428 6.18 19.17 26.76
CA LYS A 428 6.29 19.76 25.42
C LYS A 428 4.92 20.12 24.88
N VAL A 429 4.79 21.28 24.24
CA VAL A 429 3.59 21.63 23.49
C VAL A 429 3.52 20.75 22.25
N THR A 430 2.46 19.94 22.16
CA THR A 430 2.23 19.06 20.99
C THR A 430 0.98 19.45 20.23
N MET A 431 0.11 20.25 20.85
CA MET A 431 -1.16 20.68 20.32
C MET A 431 -1.54 22.03 20.89
N THR A 432 -2.26 22.83 20.12
CA THR A 432 -2.82 24.11 20.57
C THR A 432 -4.23 24.26 20.02
N GLN A 433 -5.16 24.74 20.84
CA GLN A 433 -6.55 24.95 20.46
C GLN A 433 -6.81 26.39 20.01
N TYR A 434 -7.73 26.57 19.07
CA TYR A 434 -8.32 27.85 18.72
C TYR A 434 -9.79 27.71 18.36
N ILE A 435 -10.55 28.79 18.54
CA ILE A 435 -11.97 28.82 18.21
C ILE A 435 -12.13 29.42 16.81
N SER A 436 -12.96 28.79 15.97
CA SER A 436 -13.34 29.33 14.67
C SER A 436 -14.72 28.85 14.27
N GLY A 437 -15.60 29.76 13.85
CA GLY A 437 -16.93 29.40 13.35
C GLY A 437 -17.78 28.59 14.34
N GLY A 438 -17.62 28.82 15.64
CA GLY A 438 -18.37 28.13 16.70
C GLY A 438 -17.89 26.72 17.05
N PHE A 439 -16.70 26.32 16.60
CA PHE A 439 -16.07 25.04 16.94
C PHE A 439 -14.66 25.23 17.48
N ASP A 440 -14.25 24.26 18.30
CA ASP A 440 -12.90 24.12 18.82
C ASP A 440 -12.05 23.33 17.84
N TYR A 441 -11.11 24.04 17.23
CA TYR A 441 -10.15 23.49 16.29
C TYR A 441 -8.78 23.41 16.92
N ASN A 442 -7.99 22.46 16.41
CA ASN A 442 -6.69 22.13 16.97
C ASN A 442 -5.61 22.18 15.91
N LYS A 443 -4.50 22.81 16.25
CA LYS A 443 -3.27 22.79 15.48
C LYS A 443 -2.34 21.74 16.09
N SER A 444 -1.92 20.77 15.28
CA SER A 444 -0.79 19.90 15.65
C SER A 444 0.51 20.69 15.60
N CYS A 445 1.36 20.50 16.62
CA CYS A 445 2.73 21.01 16.69
C CYS A 445 3.77 19.90 16.40
N ILE A 446 3.31 18.69 16.07
CA ILE A 446 4.12 17.51 15.76
C ILE A 446 3.70 16.80 14.48
#